data_AF-A0A1C3KUL6-F1
#
_entry.id   AF-A0A1C3KUL6-F1
#
_cell.length_a   1.000
_cell.length_b   1.000
_cell.length_c   1.000
_cell.angle_alpha   90.00
_cell.angle_beta   90.00
_cell.angle_gamma   90.00
#
_symmetry.space_group_name_H-M   'P 1'
#
loop_
_entity.id
_entity.type
_entity.pdbx_description
1 polymer ?
#
loop_
_entity_poly.entity_id
_entity_poly.type
_entity_poly.pdbx_seq_one_letter_code
_entity_poly.pdbx_strand_id
1 'polypeptide(L)'
;MTTEERDDKVVRIIESETTLNGETKESAPPRENMDGKLGESNENVQKRFESLNNTIENMNLHFNNILKDNEEKYILAFNTYMYDVQKEIRILKKIVKEEKIKELKDEKVKKLQKELKWYINECLRLDNVSQFLKKEAEKWKRNSELMKTHMLFLEEKLAKLYEKAIQKENTEKEEQGGEGKIEKKSKLGNEKKENKKNAPYTQEGAKQADTFDERGVKIGEKDGKFESKLKCRGKKDDDSTYKELNRKITNLEKKLKKQININCSLQEKLTRQYIEKSQYEKLFVDCVQQIKKDIGKQTLKDDKEKYIEDNFSSLINESELSYFTKEEKKKLLISFFSSNDIIHFMKKNIFCKEKPSFDFHPKNSYPTTRMKYQKRSDISPFIL
;
A
#
# COMPACT_ATOMS: atom_id res chain seq x y z
N MET A 1 25.96 6.93 13.15
CA MET A 1 27.21 6.79 13.93
C MET A 1 28.22 6.08 13.05
N THR A 2 29.07 6.85 12.38
CA THR A 2 30.44 6.51 11.96
C THR A 2 31.08 7.81 11.48
N THR A 3 32.32 7.97 11.91
CA THR A 3 33.16 9.17 12.01
C THR A 3 34.00 9.42 10.76
N GLU A 4 34.48 10.67 10.64
CA GLU A 4 35.76 11.11 10.03
C GLU A 4 35.88 10.92 8.48
N GLU A 5 36.40 11.85 7.68
CA GLU A 5 37.62 12.65 7.80
C GLU A 5 37.43 14.09 7.27
N ARG A 6 38.12 15.06 7.90
CA ARG A 6 38.30 16.43 7.40
C ARG A 6 39.74 16.55 6.88
N ASP A 7 39.89 16.95 5.63
CA ASP A 7 41.18 17.37 5.07
C ASP A 7 41.26 18.90 5.09
N ASP A 8 42.03 19.43 6.05
CA ASP A 8 42.48 20.82 6.09
C ASP A 8 43.71 20.97 5.20
N LYS A 9 43.60 21.74 4.11
CA LYS A 9 44.76 22.18 3.30
C LYS A 9 45.15 23.61 3.68
N VAL A 10 46.18 23.68 4.51
CA VAL A 10 46.92 24.89 4.91
C VAL A 10 47.63 25.49 3.69
N VAL A 11 47.25 26.70 3.29
CA VAL A 11 47.96 27.52 2.30
C VAL A 11 49.12 28.23 2.99
N ARG A 12 50.35 27.90 2.59
CA ARG A 12 51.57 28.64 2.97
C ARG A 12 51.65 29.92 2.12
N ILE A 13 51.61 31.07 2.77
CA ILE A 13 52.01 32.35 2.20
C ILE A 13 53.53 32.45 2.42
N ILE A 14 54.29 32.65 1.33
CA ILE A 14 55.72 32.92 1.35
C ILE A 14 55.89 34.44 1.23
N GLU A 15 56.33 35.07 2.31
CA GLU A 15 56.88 36.42 2.34
C GLU A 15 58.40 36.31 2.52
N SER A 16 59.17 37.04 1.70
CA SER A 16 60.55 37.47 1.96
C SER A 16 60.97 38.35 0.77
N GLU A 17 60.88 39.68 0.90
CA GLU A 17 61.93 40.59 1.40
C GLU A 17 63.08 40.80 0.40
N THR A 18 63.05 41.97 -0.24
CA THR A 18 64.11 42.54 -1.07
C THR A 18 65.08 43.32 -0.19
N THR A 19 66.26 42.77 0.08
CA THR A 19 67.38 43.47 0.69
C THR A 19 68.25 44.18 -0.35
N LEU A 20 68.37 45.49 -0.20
CA LEU A 20 69.46 46.32 -0.71
C LEU A 20 70.80 45.85 -0.13
N ASN A 21 71.83 45.74 -0.97
CA ASN A 21 73.22 45.88 -0.54
C ASN A 21 74.05 46.44 -1.70
N GLY A 22 74.71 47.58 -1.43
CA GLY A 22 75.73 48.16 -2.29
C GLY A 22 77.11 47.64 -1.92
N GLU A 23 78.00 47.58 -2.90
CA GLU A 23 79.44 47.56 -2.68
C GLU A 23 80.13 48.51 -3.67
N THR A 24 80.85 49.47 -3.09
CA THR A 24 81.79 50.39 -3.72
C THR A 24 83.18 49.76 -3.68
N LYS A 25 83.93 49.78 -4.78
CA LYS A 25 85.41 49.75 -4.74
C LYS A 25 86.04 50.65 -5.81
N GLU A 26 87.09 51.32 -5.37
CA GLU A 26 87.92 52.34 -6.01
C GLU A 26 88.73 51.85 -7.23
N SER A 27 89.04 52.77 -8.15
CA SER A 27 90.43 53.07 -8.52
C SER A 27 90.51 54.41 -9.27
N ALA A 28 91.57 55.18 -8.98
CA ALA A 28 91.85 56.53 -9.48
C ALA A 28 92.90 56.50 -10.65
N PRO A 29 93.37 57.64 -11.22
CA PRO A 29 93.21 58.03 -12.63
C PRO A 29 94.52 58.01 -13.46
N PRO A 30 94.50 58.46 -14.73
CA PRO A 30 95.36 59.60 -15.05
C PRO A 30 94.70 60.69 -15.93
N ARG A 31 95.35 61.85 -15.84
CA ARG A 31 94.97 63.20 -16.27
C ARG A 31 95.02 63.38 -17.78
N GLU A 32 94.16 64.26 -18.31
CA GLU A 32 94.57 65.34 -19.22
C GLU A 32 93.44 66.38 -19.44
N ASN A 33 93.79 67.64 -19.15
CA ASN A 33 93.51 68.84 -19.95
C ASN A 33 92.10 69.49 -20.08
N MET A 34 92.11 70.79 -19.70
CA MET A 34 91.50 71.97 -20.33
C MET A 34 90.06 72.38 -19.97
N ASP A 35 89.96 73.29 -18.99
CA ASP A 35 89.21 74.58 -18.96
C ASP A 35 87.80 74.75 -19.55
N GLY A 36 87.12 73.70 -20.02
CA GLY A 36 85.67 73.71 -20.34
C GLY A 36 84.78 73.16 -19.22
N LYS A 37 85.37 72.58 -18.18
CA LYS A 37 84.70 71.62 -17.28
C LYS A 37 83.82 72.24 -16.19
N LEU A 38 83.94 73.53 -15.91
CA LEU A 38 83.14 74.20 -14.86
C LEU A 38 81.69 74.46 -15.31
N GLY A 39 81.46 74.72 -16.61
CA GLY A 39 80.13 74.94 -17.18
C GLY A 39 79.32 73.64 -17.29
N GLU A 40 79.91 72.57 -17.83
CA GLU A 40 79.27 71.24 -17.93
C GLU A 40 79.02 70.59 -16.56
N SER A 41 79.88 70.84 -15.58
CA SER A 41 79.68 70.34 -14.21
C SER A 41 78.51 71.05 -13.54
N ASN A 42 78.37 72.36 -13.71
CA ASN A 42 77.27 73.12 -13.09
C ASN A 42 75.93 72.83 -13.80
N GLU A 43 75.94 72.68 -15.12
CA GLU A 43 74.75 72.30 -15.89
C GLU A 43 74.32 70.85 -15.63
N ASN A 44 75.26 69.92 -15.40
CA ASN A 44 74.93 68.57 -14.93
C ASN A 44 74.40 68.57 -13.49
N VAL A 45 74.93 69.42 -12.62
CA VAL A 45 74.39 69.60 -11.25
C VAL A 45 72.98 70.16 -11.31
N GLN A 46 72.73 71.17 -12.15
CA GLN A 46 71.40 71.74 -12.37
C GLN A 46 70.41 70.70 -12.91
N LYS A 47 70.79 69.93 -13.95
CA LYS A 47 69.97 68.82 -14.48
C LYS A 47 69.69 67.74 -13.44
N ARG A 48 70.68 67.41 -12.59
CA ARG A 48 70.50 66.47 -11.47
C ARG A 48 69.58 67.04 -10.40
N PHE A 49 69.66 68.35 -10.13
CA PHE A 49 68.80 69.03 -9.18
C PHE A 49 67.35 69.11 -9.69
N GLU A 50 67.15 69.44 -10.98
CA GLU A 50 65.85 69.42 -11.63
C GLU A 50 65.26 68.02 -11.72
N SER A 51 66.08 67.01 -12.00
CA SER A 51 65.66 65.60 -11.98
C SER A 51 65.26 65.16 -10.56
N LEU A 52 66.03 65.54 -9.55
CA LEU A 52 65.70 65.27 -8.15
C LEU A 52 64.42 66.00 -7.74
N ASN A 53 64.27 67.27 -8.09
CA ASN A 53 63.09 68.06 -7.73
C ASN A 53 61.83 67.55 -8.44
N ASN A 54 61.93 67.16 -9.72
CA ASN A 54 60.86 66.45 -10.43
C ASN A 54 60.53 65.11 -9.76
N THR A 55 61.52 64.38 -9.26
CA THR A 55 61.29 63.10 -8.58
C THR A 55 60.63 63.32 -7.23
N ILE A 56 61.00 64.37 -6.50
CA ILE A 56 60.40 64.77 -5.22
C ILE A 56 58.95 65.23 -5.43
N GLU A 57 58.68 66.05 -6.45
CA GLU A 57 57.33 66.49 -6.80
C GLU A 57 56.44 65.31 -7.25
N ASN A 58 56.99 64.38 -8.03
CA ASN A 58 56.26 63.20 -8.51
C ASN A 58 56.19 62.06 -7.51
N MET A 59 56.97 62.07 -6.43
CA MET A 59 56.99 61.00 -5.42
C MET A 59 55.63 60.80 -4.77
N ASN A 60 54.94 61.90 -4.46
CA ASN A 60 53.61 61.86 -3.85
C ASN A 60 52.57 61.28 -4.82
N LEU A 61 52.72 61.58 -6.12
CA LEU A 61 51.92 61.03 -7.20
C LEU A 61 52.15 59.52 -7.36
N HIS A 62 53.41 59.10 -7.34
CA HIS A 62 53.80 57.69 -7.41
C HIS A 62 53.32 56.90 -6.18
N PHE A 63 53.38 57.48 -4.98
CA PHE A 63 52.90 56.85 -3.76
C PHE A 63 51.37 56.66 -3.79
N ASN A 64 50.62 57.69 -4.21
CA ASN A 64 49.17 57.59 -4.39
C ASN A 64 48.79 56.57 -5.45
N ASN A 65 49.55 56.47 -6.55
CA ASN A 65 49.33 55.44 -7.57
C ASN A 65 49.59 54.04 -7.02
N ILE A 66 50.68 53.82 -6.26
CA ILE A 66 50.95 52.54 -5.61
C ILE A 66 49.84 52.18 -4.62
N LEU A 67 49.37 53.13 -3.81
CA LEU A 67 48.27 52.92 -2.87
C LEU A 67 47.01 52.47 -3.60
N LYS A 68 46.64 53.19 -4.66
CA LYS A 68 45.48 52.87 -5.48
C LYS A 68 45.59 51.48 -6.12
N ASP A 69 46.74 51.16 -6.71
CA ASP A 69 46.98 49.83 -7.29
C ASP A 69 46.90 48.72 -6.25
N ASN A 70 47.37 48.96 -5.02
CA ASN A 70 47.25 47.99 -3.93
C ASN A 70 45.80 47.83 -3.49
N GLU A 71 45.07 48.92 -3.29
CA GLU A 71 43.64 48.89 -2.97
C GLU A 71 42.85 48.12 -4.03
N GLU A 72 43.10 48.38 -5.31
CA GLU A 72 42.47 47.66 -6.42
C GLU A 72 42.78 46.15 -6.38
N LYS A 73 44.03 45.76 -6.10
CA LYS A 73 44.42 44.35 -5.95
C LYS A 73 43.74 43.69 -4.76
N TYR A 74 43.64 44.37 -3.61
CA TYR A 74 42.94 43.85 -2.43
C TYR A 74 41.45 43.67 -2.68
N ILE A 75 40.80 44.66 -3.30
CA ILE A 75 39.39 44.59 -3.66
C ILE A 75 39.15 43.44 -4.65
N LEU A 76 40.02 43.26 -5.64
CA LEU A 76 39.91 42.17 -6.59
C LEU A 76 40.05 40.80 -5.90
N ALA A 77 41.08 40.61 -5.07
CA ALA A 77 41.29 39.37 -4.34
C ALA A 77 40.11 39.04 -3.40
N PHE A 78 39.59 40.04 -2.71
CA PHE A 78 38.41 39.90 -1.87
C PHE A 78 37.17 39.53 -2.69
N ASN A 79 36.92 40.21 -3.81
CA ASN A 79 35.78 39.90 -4.68
C ASN A 79 35.86 38.48 -5.26
N THR A 80 37.05 38.03 -5.66
CA THR A 80 37.27 36.65 -6.10
C THR A 80 36.97 35.66 -4.98
N TYR A 81 37.52 35.87 -3.78
CA TYR A 81 37.25 35.00 -2.64
C TYR A 81 35.75 34.98 -2.28
N MET A 82 35.09 36.14 -2.28
CA MET A 82 33.66 36.23 -2.00
C MET A 82 32.82 35.51 -3.05
N TYR A 83 33.22 35.55 -4.32
CA TYR A 83 32.56 34.78 -5.36
C TYR A 83 32.68 33.27 -5.12
N ASP A 84 33.87 32.80 -4.72
CA ASP A 84 34.11 31.40 -4.40
C ASP A 84 33.29 30.95 -3.19
N VAL A 85 33.24 31.75 -2.12
CA VAL A 85 32.37 31.50 -0.95
C VAL A 85 30.90 31.43 -1.36
N GLN A 86 30.43 32.36 -2.19
CA GLN A 86 29.05 32.35 -2.68
C GLN A 86 28.74 31.12 -3.57
N LYS A 87 29.73 30.65 -4.33
CA LYS A 87 29.62 29.44 -5.15
C LYS A 87 29.56 28.19 -4.26
N GLU A 88 30.41 28.11 -3.26
CA GLU A 88 30.43 27.01 -2.29
C GLU A 88 29.11 26.93 -1.50
N ILE A 89 28.59 28.06 -1.01
CA ILE A 89 27.29 28.13 -0.34
C ILE A 89 26.17 27.62 -1.26
N ARG A 90 26.20 27.95 -2.56
CA ARG A 90 25.21 27.43 -3.53
C ARG A 90 25.31 25.93 -3.70
N ILE A 91 26.53 25.39 -3.78
CA ILE A 91 26.77 23.95 -3.89
C ILE A 91 26.29 23.22 -2.63
N LEU A 92 26.68 23.69 -1.44
CA LEU A 92 26.25 23.13 -0.16
C LEU A 92 24.72 23.14 -0.01
N LYS A 93 24.05 24.24 -0.38
CA LYS A 93 22.58 24.30 -0.40
C LYS A 93 21.96 23.26 -1.34
N LYS A 94 22.59 22.97 -2.49
CA LYS A 94 22.12 21.94 -3.42
C LYS A 94 22.29 20.55 -2.80
N ILE A 95 23.45 20.26 -2.21
CA ILE A 95 23.74 18.99 -1.53
C ILE A 95 22.75 18.75 -0.39
N VAL A 96 22.48 19.75 0.45
CA VAL A 96 21.50 19.63 1.55
C VAL A 96 20.10 19.30 1.04
N LYS A 97 19.65 19.92 -0.06
CA LYS A 97 18.35 19.61 -0.67
C LYS A 97 18.31 18.18 -1.21
N GLU A 98 19.38 17.74 -1.86
CA GLU A 98 19.50 16.39 -2.42
C GLU A 98 19.49 15.32 -1.32
N GLU A 99 20.26 15.52 -0.24
CA GLU A 99 20.29 14.59 0.89
C GLU A 99 18.92 14.51 1.59
N LYS A 100 18.20 15.63 1.72
CA LYS A 100 16.84 15.63 2.25
C LYS A 100 15.85 14.84 1.38
N ILE A 101 15.97 14.93 0.05
CA ILE A 101 15.16 14.14 -0.87
C ILE A 101 15.51 12.65 -0.75
N LYS A 102 16.79 12.33 -0.60
CA LYS A 102 17.28 10.96 -0.41
C LYS A 102 16.77 10.37 0.90
N GLU A 103 16.82 11.11 2.00
CA GLU A 103 16.28 10.68 3.30
C GLU A 103 14.78 10.33 3.20
N LEU A 104 13.98 11.16 2.53
CA LEU A 104 12.56 10.88 2.31
C LEU A 104 12.32 9.61 1.46
N LYS A 105 13.18 9.36 0.46
CA LYS A 105 13.12 8.13 -0.33
C LYS A 105 13.49 6.92 0.53
N ASP A 106 14.53 7.02 1.34
CA ASP A 106 14.99 5.96 2.24
C ASP A 106 13.93 5.63 3.31
N GLU A 107 13.21 6.63 3.82
CA GLU A 107 12.05 6.39 4.71
C GLU A 107 10.93 5.62 4.01
N LYS A 108 10.62 5.97 2.75
CA LYS A 108 9.62 5.24 1.96
C LYS A 108 10.07 3.80 1.73
N VAL A 109 11.34 3.58 1.38
CA VAL A 109 11.93 2.25 1.24
C VAL A 109 11.85 1.46 2.54
N LYS A 110 12.16 2.06 3.69
CA LYS A 110 12.04 1.41 5.01
C LYS A 110 10.59 0.99 5.31
N LYS A 111 9.59 1.81 4.97
CA LYS A 111 8.16 1.46 5.13
C LYS A 111 7.80 0.26 4.25
N LEU A 112 8.15 0.30 2.96
CA LEU A 112 7.91 -0.81 2.03
C LEU A 112 8.61 -2.10 2.46
N GLN A 113 9.83 -2.02 2.99
CA GLN A 113 10.54 -3.18 3.54
C GLN A 113 9.84 -3.78 4.76
N LYS A 114 9.26 -2.95 5.64
CA LYS A 114 8.47 -3.43 6.79
C LYS A 114 7.19 -4.12 6.32
N GLU A 115 6.48 -3.53 5.36
CA GLU A 115 5.29 -4.13 4.75
C GLU A 115 5.62 -5.46 4.08
N LEU A 116 6.70 -5.52 3.29
CA LEU A 116 7.17 -6.75 2.66
C LEU A 116 7.47 -7.84 3.69
N LYS A 117 8.19 -7.51 4.76
CA LYS A 117 8.46 -8.46 5.86
C LYS A 117 7.18 -8.94 6.52
N TRP A 118 6.20 -8.05 6.69
CA TRP A 118 4.89 -8.41 7.24
C TRP A 118 4.16 -9.39 6.31
N TYR A 119 4.10 -9.14 5.00
CA TYR A 119 3.47 -10.04 4.04
C TYR A 119 4.15 -11.40 3.99
N ILE A 120 5.49 -11.45 4.02
CA ILE A 120 6.22 -12.72 4.08
C ILE A 120 5.84 -13.51 5.32
N ASN A 121 5.82 -12.87 6.49
CA ASN A 121 5.46 -13.53 7.74
C ASN A 121 4.00 -14.01 7.74
N GLU A 122 3.10 -13.23 7.14
CA GLU A 122 1.69 -13.61 7.01
C GLU A 122 1.50 -14.78 6.06
N CYS A 123 2.22 -14.80 4.92
CA CYS A 123 2.24 -15.96 4.02
C CYS A 123 2.75 -17.23 4.71
N LEU A 124 3.82 -17.13 5.51
CA LEU A 124 4.34 -18.26 6.29
C LEU A 124 3.34 -18.74 7.34
N ARG A 125 2.65 -17.81 8.01
CA ARG A 125 1.59 -18.14 8.97
C ARG A 125 0.43 -18.87 8.29
N LEU A 126 -0.02 -18.38 7.13
CA LEU A 126 -1.09 -19.00 6.34
C LEU A 126 -0.68 -20.37 5.81
N ASP A 127 0.57 -20.55 5.37
CA ASP A 127 1.08 -21.84 4.91
C ASP A 127 1.07 -22.87 6.05
N ASN A 128 1.51 -22.49 7.24
CA ASN A 128 1.45 -23.37 8.42
C ASN A 128 0.01 -23.82 8.74
N VAL A 129 -0.96 -22.89 8.69
CA VAL A 129 -2.38 -23.22 8.90
C VAL A 129 -2.90 -24.14 7.79
N SER A 130 -2.55 -23.86 6.54
CA SER A 130 -2.93 -24.69 5.38
C SER A 130 -2.39 -26.12 5.50
N GLN A 131 -1.11 -26.27 5.87
CA GLN A 131 -0.49 -27.57 6.09
C GLN A 131 -1.15 -28.33 7.24
N PHE A 132 -1.51 -27.65 8.33
CA PHE A 132 -2.25 -28.25 9.44
C PHE A 132 -3.60 -28.80 8.98
N LEU A 133 -4.39 -27.98 8.28
CA LEU A 133 -5.71 -28.38 7.76
C LEU A 133 -5.59 -29.54 6.76
N LYS A 134 -4.56 -29.54 5.91
CA LYS A 134 -4.28 -30.65 5.00
C LYS A 134 -4.02 -31.96 5.76
N LYS A 135 -3.21 -31.92 6.82
CA LYS A 135 -2.96 -33.10 7.67
C LYS A 135 -4.23 -33.60 8.36
N GLU A 136 -5.08 -32.70 8.86
CA GLU A 136 -6.37 -33.08 9.44
C GLU A 136 -7.32 -33.69 8.41
N ALA A 137 -7.43 -33.08 7.23
CA ALA A 137 -8.24 -33.60 6.13
C ALA A 137 -7.80 -35.02 5.73
N GLU A 138 -6.49 -35.26 5.63
CA GLU A 138 -5.96 -36.60 5.36
C GLU A 138 -6.25 -37.60 6.49
N LYS A 139 -6.21 -37.19 7.76
CA LYS A 139 -6.60 -38.05 8.89
C LYS A 139 -8.07 -38.46 8.78
N TRP A 140 -8.96 -37.50 8.51
CA TRP A 140 -10.39 -37.78 8.32
C TRP A 140 -10.66 -38.65 7.10
N LYS A 141 -9.92 -38.43 6.00
CA LYS A 141 -10.00 -39.28 4.81
C LYS A 141 -9.64 -40.73 5.13
N ARG A 142 -8.50 -40.97 5.78
CA ARG A 142 -8.08 -42.32 6.21
C ARG A 142 -9.10 -42.97 7.15
N ASN A 143 -9.64 -42.20 8.11
CA ASN A 143 -10.66 -42.72 9.03
C ASN A 143 -11.97 -43.07 8.30
N SER A 144 -12.39 -42.25 7.34
CA SER A 144 -13.57 -42.52 6.50
C SER A 144 -13.38 -43.77 5.65
N GLU A 145 -12.20 -43.93 5.03
CA GLU A 145 -11.84 -45.13 4.27
C GLU A 145 -11.86 -46.38 5.16
N LEU A 146 -11.30 -46.32 6.37
CA LEU A 146 -11.37 -47.40 7.34
C LEU A 146 -12.82 -47.78 7.68
N MET A 147 -13.68 -46.79 7.98
CA MET A 147 -15.09 -47.06 8.26
C MET A 147 -15.83 -47.67 7.06
N LYS A 148 -15.51 -47.23 5.83
CA LYS A 148 -16.06 -47.85 4.60
C LYS A 148 -15.62 -49.30 4.46
N THR A 149 -14.34 -49.62 4.69
CA THR A 149 -13.86 -51.02 4.63
C THR A 149 -14.55 -51.89 5.68
N HIS A 150 -14.75 -51.39 6.90
CA HIS A 150 -15.47 -52.11 7.95
C HIS A 150 -16.95 -52.34 7.57
N MET A 151 -17.61 -51.34 6.98
CA MET A 151 -18.97 -51.44 6.49
C MET A 151 -19.09 -52.52 5.41
N LEU A 152 -18.23 -52.49 4.39
CA LEU A 152 -18.21 -53.48 3.31
C LEU A 152 -17.97 -54.90 3.84
N PHE A 153 -17.04 -55.06 4.80
CA PHE A 153 -16.81 -56.36 5.44
C PHE A 153 -18.05 -56.91 6.15
N LEU A 154 -18.80 -56.05 6.85
CA LEU A 154 -20.03 -56.45 7.52
C LEU A 154 -21.15 -56.77 6.52
N GLU A 155 -21.26 -56.00 5.45
CA GLU A 155 -22.19 -56.27 4.35
C GLU A 155 -21.92 -57.63 3.70
N GLU A 156 -20.65 -57.94 3.41
CA GLU A 156 -20.23 -59.23 2.86
C GLU A 156 -20.53 -60.39 3.82
N LYS A 157 -20.26 -60.19 5.13
CA LYS A 157 -20.57 -61.19 6.15
C LYS A 157 -22.07 -61.43 6.29
N LEU A 158 -22.87 -60.36 6.23
CA LEU A 158 -24.33 -60.47 6.26
C LEU A 158 -24.85 -61.18 5.01
N ALA A 159 -24.38 -60.83 3.82
CA ALA A 159 -24.74 -61.48 2.57
C ALA A 159 -24.48 -62.99 2.62
N LYS A 160 -23.29 -63.40 3.09
CA LYS A 160 -22.94 -64.83 3.30
C LYS A 160 -23.85 -65.55 4.30
N LEU A 161 -24.32 -64.85 5.34
CA LEU A 161 -25.27 -65.44 6.31
C LEU A 161 -26.68 -65.58 5.70
N TYR A 162 -27.13 -64.58 4.94
CA TYR A 162 -28.42 -64.63 4.25
C TYR A 162 -28.43 -65.73 3.18
N GLU A 163 -27.38 -65.86 2.37
CA GLU A 163 -27.24 -66.95 1.39
C GLU A 163 -27.32 -68.33 2.07
N LYS A 164 -26.62 -68.52 3.20
CA LYS A 164 -26.69 -69.76 3.98
C LYS A 164 -28.08 -70.01 4.55
N ALA A 165 -28.79 -68.97 5.00
CA ALA A 165 -30.15 -69.10 5.52
C ALA A 165 -31.11 -69.52 4.40
N ILE A 166 -31.00 -68.92 3.21
CA ILE A 166 -31.79 -69.27 2.02
C ILE A 166 -31.49 -70.71 1.58
N GLN A 167 -30.21 -71.11 1.56
CA GLN A 167 -29.83 -72.50 1.23
C GLN A 167 -30.45 -73.50 2.21
N LYS A 168 -30.41 -73.21 3.51
CA LYS A 168 -31.05 -74.06 4.53
C LYS A 168 -32.56 -74.15 4.36
N GLU A 169 -33.23 -73.02 4.13
CA GLU A 169 -34.68 -72.99 3.89
C GLU A 169 -35.04 -73.79 2.63
N ASN A 170 -34.20 -73.74 1.59
CA ASN A 170 -34.42 -74.52 0.37
C ASN A 170 -34.16 -76.02 0.58
N THR A 171 -33.11 -76.42 1.31
CA THR A 171 -32.88 -77.83 1.66
C THR A 171 -33.97 -78.38 2.57
N GLU A 172 -34.47 -77.58 3.52
CA GLU A 172 -35.60 -77.98 4.39
C GLU A 172 -36.92 -78.10 3.61
N LYS A 173 -37.11 -77.33 2.53
CA LYS A 173 -38.26 -77.46 1.62
C LYS A 173 -38.14 -78.65 0.67
N GLU A 174 -36.93 -79.02 0.26
CA GLU A 174 -36.68 -80.25 -0.51
C GLU A 174 -36.81 -81.51 0.37
N GLU A 175 -36.43 -81.44 1.66
CA GLU A 175 -36.59 -82.55 2.61
C GLU A 175 -38.03 -82.67 3.17
N GLN A 176 -38.87 -81.63 3.08
CA GLN A 176 -40.30 -81.68 3.47
C GLN A 176 -41.26 -82.07 2.33
N GLY A 177 -40.73 -82.64 1.24
CA GLY A 177 -41.51 -83.40 0.24
C GLY A 177 -41.81 -84.84 0.65
N GLY A 178 -41.39 -85.30 1.83
CA GLY A 178 -41.63 -86.66 2.31
C GLY A 178 -41.87 -86.72 3.82
N GLU A 179 -43.12 -87.03 4.18
CA GLU A 179 -43.59 -87.54 5.48
C GLU A 179 -43.52 -86.61 6.71
N GLY A 180 -44.72 -86.26 7.18
CA GLY A 180 -44.89 -85.61 8.47
C GLY A 180 -44.71 -86.57 9.65
N LYS A 181 -44.22 -86.03 10.77
CA LYS A 181 -44.84 -86.17 12.09
C LYS A 181 -44.13 -85.34 13.17
N ILE A 182 -44.99 -84.64 13.90
CA ILE A 182 -44.93 -84.12 15.27
C ILE A 182 -43.93 -84.86 16.20
N GLU A 183 -43.07 -84.11 16.92
CA GLU A 183 -42.92 -84.29 18.36
C GLU A 183 -42.27 -83.12 19.12
N LYS A 184 -42.83 -82.86 20.31
CA LYS A 184 -42.38 -81.90 21.34
C LYS A 184 -41.20 -82.45 22.13
N LYS A 185 -40.30 -81.56 22.61
CA LYS A 185 -39.70 -81.48 23.99
C LYS A 185 -38.50 -80.52 23.97
N SER A 186 -38.50 -79.39 24.71
CA SER A 186 -38.25 -79.19 26.15
C SER A 186 -36.76 -78.96 26.52
N LYS A 187 -36.55 -78.02 27.46
CA LYS A 187 -35.35 -77.68 28.30
C LYS A 187 -34.48 -76.54 27.73
N LEU A 188 -34.35 -75.35 28.33
CA LEU A 188 -34.12 -74.87 29.72
C LEU A 188 -32.63 -74.90 30.15
N GLY A 189 -32.05 -73.69 30.32
CA GLY A 189 -30.82 -73.36 31.08
C GLY A 189 -29.50 -73.77 30.42
N ASN A 190 -28.36 -73.07 30.57
CA ASN A 190 -27.98 -72.05 31.53
C ASN A 190 -26.74 -71.26 31.05
N GLU A 191 -26.48 -70.16 31.73
CA GLU A 191 -25.35 -69.22 31.65
C GLU A 191 -23.94 -69.88 31.69
N LYS A 192 -22.95 -69.22 31.05
CA LYS A 192 -21.71 -68.79 31.75
C LYS A 192 -20.93 -67.74 30.97
N LYS A 193 -20.31 -66.88 31.78
CA LYS A 193 -19.58 -65.64 31.53
C LYS A 193 -18.14 -65.84 31.05
N GLU A 194 -17.55 -64.71 30.62
CA GLU A 194 -16.15 -64.29 30.83
C GLU A 194 -15.07 -65.02 30.01
N ASN A 195 -13.94 -64.44 29.59
CA ASN A 195 -13.43 -63.08 29.44
C ASN A 195 -12.06 -63.23 28.72
N LYS A 196 -11.56 -62.13 28.13
CA LYS A 196 -10.13 -61.79 27.92
C LYS A 196 -9.29 -62.46 26.80
N LYS A 197 -8.86 -61.55 25.89
CA LYS A 197 -7.46 -61.17 25.57
C LYS A 197 -6.59 -62.15 24.74
N ASN A 198 -6.22 -61.76 23.51
CA ASN A 198 -4.98 -61.04 23.14
C ASN A 198 -4.73 -61.12 21.61
N ALA A 199 -4.03 -60.10 21.09
CA ALA A 199 -3.44 -59.92 19.74
C ALA A 199 -2.39 -61.03 19.41
N PRO A 200 -1.69 -61.11 18.23
CA PRO A 200 -1.38 -60.05 17.23
C PRO A 200 -1.24 -60.49 15.72
N TYR A 201 -0.94 -59.50 14.86
CA TYR A 201 -0.20 -59.54 13.55
C TYR A 201 -0.64 -60.55 12.46
N THR A 202 -0.75 -60.20 11.16
CA THR A 202 0.37 -60.06 10.21
C THR A 202 -0.11 -59.53 8.84
N GLN A 203 0.84 -58.95 8.11
CA GLN A 203 0.82 -58.38 6.75
C GLN A 203 0.50 -59.37 5.61
N GLU A 204 0.49 -58.81 4.38
CA GLU A 204 0.43 -59.38 3.02
C GLU A 204 -0.98 -59.36 2.41
N GLY A 205 -1.25 -58.93 1.18
CA GLY A 205 -0.47 -58.49 0.02
C GLY A 205 -1.39 -58.59 -1.23
N ALA A 206 -1.07 -57.84 -2.29
CA ALA A 206 -1.59 -57.97 -3.68
C ALA A 206 -3.09 -57.61 -3.94
N LYS A 207 -3.43 -56.54 -4.70
CA LYS A 207 -3.35 -56.28 -6.17
C LYS A 207 -4.61 -56.75 -6.95
N GLN A 208 -5.07 -55.83 -7.82
CA GLN A 208 -5.95 -56.00 -9.01
C GLN A 208 -7.43 -56.29 -8.75
N ALA A 209 -8.39 -55.95 -9.60
CA ALA A 209 -8.55 -55.01 -10.72
C ALA A 209 -10.04 -55.12 -11.14
N ASP A 210 -10.52 -54.09 -11.83
CA ASP A 210 -11.49 -54.16 -12.92
C ASP A 210 -13.01 -54.38 -12.70
N THR A 211 -13.72 -53.35 -13.20
CA THR A 211 -14.81 -53.37 -14.19
C THR A 211 -16.29 -53.59 -13.80
N PHE A 212 -17.04 -52.54 -14.18
CA PHE A 212 -18.28 -52.52 -14.98
C PHE A 212 -19.67 -52.71 -14.32
N ASP A 213 -20.39 -51.58 -14.35
CA ASP A 213 -21.63 -51.35 -15.11
C ASP A 213 -23.03 -51.62 -14.53
N GLU A 214 -23.78 -50.52 -14.64
CA GLU A 214 -25.11 -50.37 -15.25
C GLU A 214 -26.41 -50.88 -14.59
N ARG A 215 -27.40 -49.97 -14.72
CA ARG A 215 -28.87 -50.15 -14.72
C ARG A 215 -29.49 -50.43 -13.34
N GLY A 216 -30.52 -49.73 -12.89
CA GLY A 216 -31.46 -48.86 -13.57
C GLY A 216 -32.88 -49.21 -13.08
N VAL A 217 -33.73 -48.17 -13.02
CA VAL A 217 -35.19 -48.23 -13.18
C VAL A 217 -36.07 -48.48 -11.93
N LYS A 218 -36.73 -47.36 -11.55
CA LYS A 218 -38.17 -47.13 -11.31
C LYS A 218 -39.01 -48.28 -10.74
N ILE A 219 -39.59 -48.04 -9.57
CA ILE A 219 -40.77 -48.75 -9.07
C ILE A 219 -41.98 -47.84 -9.26
N GLY A 220 -42.93 -48.32 -10.06
CA GLY A 220 -44.28 -47.78 -10.21
C GLY A 220 -45.23 -48.34 -9.15
N GLU A 221 -46.22 -47.52 -8.84
CA GLU A 221 -47.38 -47.74 -7.99
C GLU A 221 -48.21 -48.95 -8.47
N LYS A 222 -48.70 -49.76 -7.52
CA LYS A 222 -50.04 -50.36 -7.59
C LYS A 222 -50.62 -50.56 -6.19
N ASP A 223 -51.73 -49.87 -5.97
CA ASP A 223 -52.64 -50.07 -4.85
C ASP A 223 -53.37 -51.41 -4.96
N GLY A 224 -53.62 -52.03 -3.80
CA GLY A 224 -54.43 -53.23 -3.67
C GLY A 224 -54.91 -53.40 -2.23
N LYS A 225 -56.12 -52.89 -1.94
CA LYS A 225 -56.89 -53.13 -0.71
C LYS A 225 -57.19 -54.63 -0.56
N PHE A 226 -56.90 -55.21 0.60
CA PHE A 226 -57.61 -56.37 1.13
C PHE A 226 -57.71 -56.26 2.65
N GLU A 227 -58.92 -56.00 3.16
CA GLU A 227 -59.25 -56.16 4.57
C GLU A 227 -59.53 -57.64 4.86
N SER A 228 -58.95 -58.20 5.92
CA SER A 228 -59.68 -59.16 6.75
C SER A 228 -59.14 -59.17 8.18
N LYS A 229 -60.07 -59.06 9.13
CA LYS A 229 -59.86 -59.05 10.58
C LYS A 229 -59.54 -60.46 11.07
N LEU A 230 -58.51 -60.61 11.90
CA LEU A 230 -58.47 -61.66 12.92
C LEU A 230 -57.88 -61.10 14.23
N LYS A 231 -58.56 -61.48 15.31
CA LYS A 231 -58.55 -60.90 16.66
C LYS A 231 -57.59 -61.68 17.59
N CYS A 232 -57.10 -60.96 18.60
CA CYS A 232 -56.79 -61.40 19.97
C CYS A 232 -55.51 -62.23 20.26
N ARG A 233 -54.48 -61.57 20.83
CA ARG A 233 -53.92 -61.79 22.19
C ARG A 233 -52.57 -61.06 22.33
N GLY A 234 -52.48 -60.04 23.19
CA GLY A 234 -51.20 -59.37 23.49
C GLY A 234 -51.23 -57.98 24.16
N LYS A 235 -52.27 -57.63 24.94
CA LYS A 235 -52.48 -56.24 25.42
C LYS A 235 -51.55 -55.73 26.56
N LYS A 236 -50.34 -56.27 26.74
CA LYS A 236 -49.39 -55.72 27.75
C LYS A 236 -47.99 -55.42 27.22
N ASP A 237 -47.56 -56.06 26.14
CA ASP A 237 -46.22 -55.82 25.59
C ASP A 237 -46.21 -54.66 24.58
N ASP A 238 -47.29 -54.47 23.81
CA ASP A 238 -47.39 -53.41 22.79
C ASP A 238 -47.25 -51.98 23.34
N ASP A 239 -47.69 -51.72 24.58
CA ASP A 239 -47.58 -50.40 25.21
C ASP A 239 -46.13 -50.06 25.59
N SER A 240 -45.32 -51.07 25.94
CA SER A 240 -43.90 -50.90 26.22
C SER A 240 -43.11 -50.61 24.94
N THR A 241 -43.38 -51.36 23.87
CA THR A 241 -42.75 -51.16 22.55
C THR A 241 -43.10 -49.80 21.96
N TYR A 242 -44.36 -49.36 22.10
CA TYR A 242 -44.80 -48.04 21.62
C TYR A 242 -44.13 -46.89 22.39
N LYS A 243 -43.99 -47.03 23.72
CA LYS A 243 -43.25 -46.07 24.56
C LYS A 243 -41.77 -46.00 24.18
N GLU A 244 -41.14 -47.12 23.86
CA GLU A 244 -39.74 -47.15 23.43
C GLU A 244 -39.55 -46.53 22.04
N LEU A 245 -40.47 -46.79 21.11
CA LEU A 245 -40.49 -46.14 19.80
C LEU A 245 -40.66 -44.62 19.93
N ASN A 246 -41.57 -44.14 20.79
CA ASN A 246 -41.74 -42.71 21.04
C ASN A 246 -40.49 -42.07 21.68
N ARG A 247 -39.76 -42.78 22.54
CA ARG A 247 -38.46 -42.31 23.07
C ARG A 247 -37.40 -42.22 21.96
N LYS A 248 -37.40 -43.16 21.00
CA LYS A 248 -36.49 -43.12 19.84
C LYS A 248 -36.85 -41.96 18.90
N ILE A 249 -38.13 -41.77 18.59
CA ILE A 249 -38.64 -40.67 17.75
C ILE A 249 -38.25 -39.32 18.36
N THR A 250 -38.57 -39.09 19.63
CA THR A 250 -38.23 -37.81 20.31
C THR A 250 -36.72 -37.56 20.40
N ASN A 251 -35.90 -38.61 20.54
CA ASN A 251 -34.44 -38.46 20.50
C ASN A 251 -33.93 -38.15 19.09
N LEU A 252 -34.49 -38.75 18.05
CA LEU A 252 -34.15 -38.46 16.66
C LEU A 252 -34.58 -37.04 16.28
N GLU A 253 -35.77 -36.59 16.69
CA GLU A 253 -36.23 -35.21 16.51
C GLU A 253 -35.30 -34.21 17.20
N LYS A 254 -34.86 -34.50 18.43
CA LYS A 254 -33.86 -33.66 19.12
C LYS A 254 -32.53 -33.60 18.38
N LYS A 255 -32.06 -34.72 17.81
CA LYS A 255 -30.82 -34.76 17.01
C LYS A 255 -30.98 -33.98 15.71
N LEU A 256 -32.11 -34.14 15.02
CA LEU A 256 -32.44 -33.42 13.80
C LEU A 256 -32.50 -31.91 14.05
N LYS A 257 -33.18 -31.48 15.12
CA LYS A 257 -33.26 -30.06 15.51
C LYS A 257 -31.89 -29.46 15.85
N LYS A 258 -31.01 -30.23 16.49
CA LYS A 258 -29.61 -29.82 16.71
C LYS A 258 -28.85 -29.65 15.40
N GLN A 259 -29.01 -30.59 14.45
CA GLN A 259 -28.37 -30.46 13.15
C GLN A 259 -28.90 -29.28 12.34
N ILE A 260 -30.21 -29.04 12.34
CA ILE A 260 -30.82 -27.88 11.70
C ILE A 260 -30.23 -26.59 12.28
N ASN A 261 -30.15 -26.45 13.61
CA ASN A 261 -29.56 -25.28 14.24
C ASN A 261 -28.08 -25.08 13.87
N ILE A 262 -27.29 -26.16 13.83
CA ILE A 262 -25.88 -26.07 13.41
C ILE A 262 -25.79 -25.61 11.96
N ASN A 263 -26.63 -26.15 11.08
CA ASN A 263 -26.62 -25.82 9.66
C ASN A 263 -27.05 -24.36 9.42
N CYS A 264 -28.10 -23.89 10.10
CA CYS A 264 -28.49 -22.47 10.08
C CYS A 264 -27.36 -21.56 10.58
N SER A 265 -26.68 -21.92 11.68
CA SER A 265 -25.54 -21.14 12.19
C SER A 265 -24.36 -21.09 11.21
N LEU A 266 -24.08 -22.20 10.52
CA LEU A 266 -23.05 -22.25 9.49
C LEU A 266 -23.42 -21.39 8.27
N GLN A 267 -24.67 -21.47 7.82
CA GLN A 267 -25.19 -20.62 6.74
C GLN A 267 -25.08 -19.14 7.09
N GLU A 268 -25.47 -18.72 8.29
CA GLU A 268 -25.32 -17.33 8.75
C GLU A 268 -23.86 -16.85 8.75
N LYS A 269 -22.92 -17.69 9.19
CA LYS A 269 -21.49 -17.36 9.15
C LYS A 269 -20.96 -17.22 7.72
N LEU A 270 -21.42 -18.09 6.82
CA LEU A 270 -21.06 -18.06 5.41
C LEU A 270 -21.59 -16.76 4.77
N THR A 271 -22.86 -16.42 5.01
CA THR A 271 -23.46 -15.17 4.53
C THR A 271 -22.75 -13.94 5.10
N ARG A 272 -22.37 -13.93 6.38
CA ARG A 272 -21.57 -12.83 6.98
C ARG A 272 -20.22 -12.66 6.29
N GLN A 273 -19.50 -13.75 5.99
CA GLN A 273 -18.23 -13.67 5.27
C GLN A 273 -18.38 -13.15 3.83
N TYR A 274 -19.48 -13.49 3.15
CA TYR A 274 -19.79 -12.92 1.83
C TYR A 274 -20.13 -11.43 1.90
N ILE A 275 -20.89 -11.00 2.93
CA ILE A 275 -21.19 -9.58 3.16
C ILE A 275 -19.92 -8.80 3.55
N GLU A 276 -19.02 -9.38 4.36
CA GLU A 276 -17.74 -8.76 4.71
C GLU A 276 -16.83 -8.59 3.48
N LYS A 277 -16.78 -9.58 2.57
CA LYS A 277 -16.09 -9.41 1.27
C LYS A 277 -16.66 -8.23 0.47
N SER A 278 -17.98 -8.01 0.52
CA SER A 278 -18.64 -6.85 -0.10
C SER A 278 -18.30 -5.52 0.59
N GLN A 279 -17.99 -5.51 1.90
CA GLN A 279 -17.52 -4.29 2.58
C GLN A 279 -16.11 -3.87 2.12
N TYR A 280 -15.21 -4.82 1.89
CA TYR A 280 -13.89 -4.53 1.33
C TYR A 280 -13.97 -4.06 -0.12
N GLU A 281 -14.90 -4.62 -0.90
CA GLU A 281 -15.20 -4.12 -2.24
C GLU A 281 -15.71 -2.68 -2.22
N LYS A 282 -16.61 -2.34 -1.29
CA LYS A 282 -17.08 -0.96 -1.09
C LYS A 282 -15.94 -0.03 -0.70
N LEU A 283 -15.07 -0.44 0.24
CA LEU A 283 -13.90 0.33 0.63
C LEU A 283 -12.95 0.55 -0.56
N PHE A 284 -12.72 -0.48 -1.37
CA PHE A 284 -11.91 -0.39 -2.57
C PHE A 284 -12.51 0.59 -3.58
N VAL A 285 -13.81 0.53 -3.83
CA VAL A 285 -14.52 1.47 -4.71
C VAL A 285 -14.41 2.91 -4.18
N ASP A 286 -14.56 3.12 -2.87
CA ASP A 286 -14.40 4.44 -2.25
C ASP A 286 -12.96 4.96 -2.39
N CYS A 287 -11.95 4.10 -2.20
CA CYS A 287 -10.55 4.45 -2.45
C CYS A 287 -10.29 4.82 -3.91
N VAL A 288 -10.81 4.04 -4.87
CA VAL A 288 -10.66 4.32 -6.31
C VAL A 288 -11.34 5.64 -6.68
N GLN A 289 -12.53 5.93 -6.12
CA GLN A 289 -13.22 7.19 -6.34
C GLN A 289 -12.44 8.38 -5.76
N GLN A 290 -11.81 8.22 -4.60
CA GLN A 290 -10.97 9.27 -4.02
C GLN A 290 -9.73 9.53 -4.87
N ILE A 291 -9.05 8.48 -5.34
CA ILE A 291 -7.92 8.61 -6.28
C ILE A 291 -8.37 9.32 -7.56
N LYS A 292 -9.53 8.97 -8.11
CA LYS A 292 -10.09 9.64 -9.29
C LYS A 292 -10.36 11.13 -9.05
N LYS A 293 -10.88 11.50 -7.88
CA LYS A 293 -11.07 12.90 -7.49
C LYS A 293 -9.75 13.65 -7.37
N ASP A 294 -8.73 13.02 -6.81
CA ASP A 294 -7.43 13.66 -6.60
C ASP A 294 -6.65 13.82 -7.92
N ILE A 295 -6.74 12.83 -8.83
CA ILE A 295 -6.26 12.96 -10.21
C ILE A 295 -6.98 14.12 -10.92
N GLY A 296 -8.31 14.19 -10.84
CA GLY A 296 -9.07 15.28 -11.46
C GLY A 296 -8.73 16.67 -10.90
N LYS A 297 -8.41 16.78 -9.61
CA LYS A 297 -7.92 18.04 -9.01
C LYS A 297 -6.50 18.38 -9.48
N GLN A 298 -5.65 17.38 -9.68
CA GLN A 298 -4.30 17.60 -10.16
C GLN A 298 -4.30 18.06 -11.62
N THR A 299 -5.09 17.40 -12.50
CA THR A 299 -5.22 17.82 -13.90
C THR A 299 -5.74 19.26 -14.02
N LEU A 300 -6.74 19.64 -13.20
CA LEU A 300 -7.24 21.02 -13.16
C LEU A 300 -6.21 22.03 -12.66
N LYS A 301 -5.25 21.62 -11.80
CA LYS A 301 -4.14 22.50 -11.39
C LYS A 301 -3.13 22.65 -12.51
N ASP A 302 -2.79 21.55 -13.19
CA ASP A 302 -1.85 21.53 -14.30
C ASP A 302 -2.38 22.37 -15.48
N ASP A 303 -3.68 22.30 -15.77
CA ASP A 303 -4.35 23.13 -16.80
C ASP A 303 -4.31 24.62 -16.46
N LYS A 304 -4.52 24.98 -15.18
CA LYS A 304 -4.42 26.37 -14.69
C LYS A 304 -2.99 26.90 -14.77
N GLU A 305 -2.01 26.06 -14.45
CA GLU A 305 -0.60 26.41 -14.53
C GLU A 305 -0.18 26.64 -15.99
N LYS A 306 -0.63 25.76 -16.90
CA LYS A 306 -0.43 25.90 -18.35
C LYS A 306 -1.07 27.17 -18.90
N TYR A 307 -2.31 27.47 -18.52
CA TYR A 307 -2.99 28.71 -18.93
C TYR A 307 -2.21 29.97 -18.50
N ILE A 308 -1.65 29.97 -17.29
CA ILE A 308 -0.87 31.09 -16.79
C ILE A 308 0.48 31.21 -17.50
N GLU A 309 1.12 30.09 -17.81
CA GLU A 309 2.35 30.08 -18.60
C GLU A 309 2.11 30.62 -20.01
N ASP A 310 1.06 30.19 -20.69
CA ASP A 310 0.78 30.63 -22.07
C ASP A 310 0.38 32.11 -22.17
N ASN A 311 -0.37 32.65 -21.18
CA ASN A 311 -0.92 34.01 -21.25
C ASN A 311 -0.10 35.06 -20.47
N PHE A 312 0.65 34.66 -19.44
CA PHE A 312 1.37 35.58 -18.54
C PHE A 312 2.89 35.32 -18.51
N SER A 313 3.43 34.61 -19.51
CA SER A 313 4.88 34.38 -19.65
C SER A 313 5.71 35.66 -19.58
N SER A 314 5.25 36.76 -20.18
CA SER A 314 5.93 38.06 -20.12
C SER A 314 6.00 38.60 -18.69
N LEU A 315 4.88 38.58 -17.97
CA LEU A 315 4.76 39.06 -16.59
C LEU A 315 5.56 38.21 -15.58
N ILE A 316 5.63 36.89 -15.80
CA ILE A 316 6.42 35.98 -14.94
C ILE A 316 7.92 36.26 -15.09
N ASN A 317 8.36 36.62 -16.31
CA ASN A 317 9.75 36.91 -16.63
C ASN A 317 10.15 38.37 -16.35
N GLU A 318 9.21 39.23 -15.97
CA GLU A 318 9.45 40.64 -15.67
C GLU A 318 10.21 40.83 -14.34
N SER A 319 11.16 41.76 -14.35
CA SER A 319 12.13 42.01 -13.28
C SER A 319 11.56 42.78 -12.08
N GLU A 320 10.38 43.39 -12.22
CA GLU A 320 9.73 44.20 -11.18
C GLU A 320 9.36 43.37 -9.92
N LEU A 321 9.23 42.05 -10.06
CA LEU A 321 8.93 41.10 -8.98
C LEU A 321 10.07 40.13 -8.71
N SER A 322 11.34 40.57 -8.81
CA SER A 322 12.54 39.73 -8.62
C SER A 322 12.64 39.02 -7.26
N TYR A 323 11.88 39.46 -6.26
CA TYR A 323 11.79 38.83 -4.93
C TYR A 323 11.11 37.46 -4.94
N PHE A 324 10.31 37.14 -5.97
CA PHE A 324 9.62 35.85 -6.11
C PHE A 324 10.27 35.00 -7.19
N THR A 325 10.43 33.70 -6.92
CA THR A 325 10.81 32.72 -7.93
C THR A 325 9.72 32.57 -9.00
N LYS A 326 10.06 32.10 -10.20
CA LYS A 326 9.09 31.94 -11.29
C LYS A 326 7.92 31.03 -10.88
N GLU A 327 8.20 29.98 -10.14
CA GLU A 327 7.21 29.05 -9.59
C GLU A 327 6.33 29.70 -8.50
N GLU A 328 6.88 30.59 -7.67
CA GLU A 328 6.10 31.35 -6.69
C GLU A 328 5.20 32.38 -7.37
N LYS A 329 5.67 33.06 -8.42
CA LYS A 329 4.85 33.96 -9.24
C LYS A 329 3.69 33.22 -9.91
N LYS A 330 3.96 32.04 -10.49
CA LYS A 330 2.91 31.16 -11.05
C LYS A 330 1.88 30.78 -10.00
N LYS A 331 2.31 30.31 -8.83
CA LYS A 331 1.41 29.94 -7.72
C LYS A 331 0.62 31.13 -7.19
N LEU A 332 1.23 32.31 -7.12
CA LEU A 332 0.57 33.54 -6.71
C LEU A 332 -0.51 33.93 -7.71
N LEU A 333 -0.24 33.86 -9.02
CA LEU A 333 -1.23 34.11 -10.07
C LEU A 333 -2.37 33.07 -10.04
N ILE A 334 -2.06 31.78 -9.88
CA ILE A 334 -3.09 30.73 -9.71
C ILE A 334 -3.97 31.03 -8.49
N SER A 335 -3.36 31.44 -7.38
CA SER A 335 -4.07 31.81 -6.15
C SER A 335 -4.89 33.09 -6.35
N PHE A 336 -4.35 34.07 -7.09
CA PHE A 336 -4.99 35.35 -7.40
C PHE A 336 -6.28 35.13 -8.19
N PHE A 337 -6.24 34.32 -9.25
CA PHE A 337 -7.42 34.00 -10.06
C PHE A 337 -8.39 33.02 -9.38
N SER A 338 -7.95 32.29 -8.36
CA SER A 338 -8.81 31.37 -7.60
C SER A 338 -9.48 32.04 -6.39
N SER A 339 -9.01 33.22 -5.96
CA SER A 339 -9.53 33.94 -4.80
C SER A 339 -10.71 34.82 -5.21
N ASN A 340 -11.93 34.41 -4.86
CA ASN A 340 -13.16 35.18 -5.14
C ASN A 340 -13.15 36.60 -4.55
N ASP A 341 -12.41 36.82 -3.47
CA ASP A 341 -12.31 38.11 -2.79
C ASP A 341 -11.67 39.20 -3.67
N ILE A 342 -10.70 38.81 -4.48
CA ILE A 342 -9.98 39.73 -5.37
C ILE A 342 -10.80 40.00 -6.63
N ILE A 343 -11.52 38.99 -7.15
CA ILE A 343 -12.49 39.18 -8.23
C ILE A 343 -13.58 40.16 -7.78
N HIS A 344 -14.06 40.03 -6.54
CA HIS A 344 -15.01 40.98 -5.95
C HIS A 344 -14.41 42.38 -5.77
N PHE A 345 -13.14 42.48 -5.34
CA PHE A 345 -12.43 43.74 -5.20
C PHE A 345 -12.20 44.46 -6.55
N MET A 346 -11.78 43.72 -7.58
CA MET A 346 -11.65 44.23 -8.95
C MET A 346 -13.01 44.65 -9.51
N LYS A 347 -14.06 43.84 -9.27
CA LYS A 347 -15.44 44.20 -9.65
C LYS A 347 -15.89 45.51 -9.02
N LYS A 348 -15.60 45.70 -7.73
CA LYS A 348 -15.94 46.91 -6.97
C LYS A 348 -15.15 48.15 -7.41
N ASN A 349 -13.89 48.02 -7.82
CA ASN A 349 -13.05 49.18 -8.11
C ASN A 349 -12.96 49.54 -9.60
N ILE A 350 -13.05 48.55 -10.50
CA ILE A 350 -12.98 48.77 -11.95
C ILE A 350 -14.38 49.03 -12.52
N PHE A 351 -15.41 48.35 -12.03
CA PHE A 351 -16.75 48.41 -12.61
C PHE A 351 -17.76 49.27 -11.83
N CYS A 352 -17.40 49.86 -10.68
CA CYS A 352 -18.26 50.82 -9.98
C CYS A 352 -17.96 52.29 -10.30
N LYS A 353 -17.06 52.60 -11.23
CA LYS A 353 -16.88 53.96 -11.75
C LYS A 353 -17.57 54.11 -13.09
N GLU A 354 -18.90 54.10 -13.07
CA GLU A 354 -19.77 54.89 -13.96
C GLU A 354 -21.25 54.60 -13.66
N LYS A 355 -21.87 55.55 -12.95
CA LYS A 355 -23.22 56.03 -13.26
C LYS A 355 -23.39 57.38 -12.53
N PRO A 356 -23.03 58.50 -13.18
CA PRO A 356 -23.64 59.77 -12.80
C PRO A 356 -25.16 59.61 -13.00
N SER A 357 -25.89 60.01 -11.97
CA SER A 357 -27.34 60.10 -11.91
C SER A 357 -27.90 60.76 -13.17
N PHE A 358 -28.52 59.97 -14.05
CA PHE A 358 -29.50 60.48 -14.99
C PHE A 358 -30.87 60.28 -14.35
N ASP A 359 -31.40 61.39 -13.89
CA ASP A 359 -32.75 61.54 -13.38
C ASP A 359 -33.72 61.32 -14.56
N PHE A 360 -34.51 60.24 -14.50
CA PHE A 360 -35.75 60.14 -15.25
C PHE A 360 -36.82 59.60 -14.31
N HIS A 361 -37.81 60.47 -14.11
CA HIS A 361 -39.02 60.27 -13.32
C HIS A 361 -39.67 58.88 -13.45
N PRO A 362 -40.34 58.40 -12.38
CA PRO A 362 -41.01 57.12 -12.38
C PRO A 362 -42.41 57.26 -12.98
N LYS A 363 -42.68 56.57 -14.09
CA LYS A 363 -44.04 56.19 -14.47
C LYS A 363 -44.06 54.76 -15.02
N ASN A 364 -44.99 53.97 -14.45
CA ASN A 364 -45.55 52.71 -14.93
C ASN A 364 -44.74 51.45 -14.56
N SER A 365 -45.17 50.72 -13.52
CA SER A 365 -45.99 49.47 -13.58
C SER A 365 -45.17 48.28 -14.10
N TYR A 366 -44.88 47.21 -13.35
CA TYR A 366 -45.77 46.23 -12.69
C TYR A 366 -44.98 45.38 -11.65
N PRO A 367 -45.64 44.66 -10.73
CA PRO A 367 -44.98 43.85 -9.71
C PRO A 367 -44.52 42.50 -10.27
N THR A 368 -43.23 42.17 -10.15
CA THR A 368 -42.74 40.81 -10.42
C THR A 368 -42.81 39.98 -9.13
N THR A 369 -43.63 38.95 -9.18
CA THR A 369 -43.92 38.00 -8.11
C THR A 369 -42.68 37.21 -7.69
N ARG A 370 -42.42 37.22 -6.38
CA ARG A 370 -41.42 36.43 -5.67
C ARG A 370 -41.83 34.96 -5.66
N MET A 371 -41.27 34.12 -6.54
CA MET A 371 -41.41 32.67 -6.42
C MET A 371 -40.59 32.15 -5.23
N LYS A 372 -41.29 31.60 -4.23
CA LYS A 372 -40.70 30.87 -3.11
C LYS A 372 -40.41 29.43 -3.53
N TYR A 373 -39.23 28.93 -3.14
CA TYR A 373 -38.82 27.53 -3.28
C TYR A 373 -39.79 26.59 -2.57
N GLN A 374 -40.38 25.67 -3.32
CA GLN A 374 -41.20 24.58 -2.79
C GLN A 374 -40.30 23.35 -2.58
N LYS A 375 -40.32 22.84 -1.34
CA LYS A 375 -39.60 21.65 -0.90
C LYS A 375 -40.09 20.42 -1.67
N ARG A 376 -39.16 19.65 -2.26
CA ARG A 376 -39.44 18.31 -2.78
C ARG A 376 -39.34 17.30 -1.64
N SER A 377 -40.48 16.99 -1.07
CA SER A 377 -40.73 15.73 -0.38
C SER A 377 -42.07 15.28 -0.91
N ASP A 378 -42.04 14.31 -1.83
CA ASP A 378 -43.11 13.39 -2.22
C ASP A 378 -42.61 12.55 -3.42
N ILE A 379 -41.88 11.47 -3.12
CA ILE A 379 -41.71 10.36 -4.06
C ILE A 379 -42.77 9.34 -3.67
N SER A 380 -43.83 9.26 -4.47
CA SER A 380 -44.87 8.23 -4.38
C SER A 380 -44.29 6.86 -4.75
N PRO A 381 -44.63 5.78 -4.03
CA PRO A 381 -44.10 4.45 -4.25
C PRO A 381 -45.04 3.63 -5.14
N PHE A 382 -45.21 3.99 -6.42
CA PHE A 382 -45.86 3.11 -7.40
C PHE A 382 -45.39 3.46 -8.81
N ILE A 383 -44.28 2.86 -9.24
CA ILE A 383 -44.08 2.47 -10.63
C ILE A 383 -43.46 1.06 -10.60
N LEU A 384 -44.25 0.12 -11.14
CA LEU A 384 -43.94 -1.27 -11.43
C LEU A 384 -42.82 -1.40 -12.48
#